data_AF-A0A7R9VHB6-F1
#
_entry.id   AF-A0A7R9VHB6-F1
#
_cell.length_a   1.000
_cell.length_b   1.000
_cell.length_c   1.000
_cell.angle_alpha   90.00
_cell.angle_beta   90.00
_cell.angle_gamma   90.00
#
_symmetry.space_group_name_H-M   'P 1'
#
loop_
_entity.id
_entity.type
_entity.pdbx_description
1 polymer ?
#
loop_
_entity_poly.entity_id
_entity_poly.type
_entity_poly.pdbx_seq_one_letter_code
_entity_poly.pdbx_strand_id
1 'polypeptide(L)'
;MEHWAINLSFDPVVFESESLGVRVHRGVYAAALELYTDVLPLVRAAAAAGRKVCLSGHSLGGSLAAALMLMMAARGDVPPRGFAPCYMFGSPAVFCAGPRHSRGDDGSGGGGGGGALRHVLLDRLGMPNASLVSVMMHKDIVPRAFACDYSPVSRLLAALPPFAGLHTLQPAARHKQLYTHLGSVAVLRPDDGAPFVRGDAMHPMLPDSPGLYKMHDEAVLSQLQAEAAAAATAATPAEASLSLPQQLQRLHGGGAR
;
A
#
# COMPACT_ATOMS: atom_id res chain seq x y z
N MET A 1 34.99 9.43 4.46
CA MET A 1 34.38 8.69 5.59
C MET A 1 32.91 8.44 5.26
N GLU A 2 32.68 7.32 4.61
CA GLU A 2 31.46 6.48 4.62
C GLU A 2 30.08 7.15 4.85
N HIS A 3 29.51 7.70 3.78
CA HIS A 3 28.13 8.19 3.69
C HIS A 3 27.04 7.18 4.08
N TRP A 4 27.35 5.87 4.08
CA TRP A 4 26.37 4.83 4.37
C TRP A 4 25.99 4.77 5.85
N ALA A 5 26.90 5.17 6.76
CA ALA A 5 26.64 5.21 8.21
C ALA A 5 25.70 6.38 8.62
N ILE A 6 25.58 7.42 7.78
CA ILE A 6 24.67 8.56 7.99
C ILE A 6 23.27 8.26 7.41
N ASN A 7 23.14 7.28 6.51
CA ASN A 7 21.94 7.04 5.69
C ASN A 7 21.05 5.86 6.11
N LEU A 8 21.32 5.20 7.24
CA LEU A 8 20.47 4.12 7.80
C LEU A 8 19.80 4.55 9.12
N SER A 9 19.28 5.77 9.16
CA SER A 9 18.33 6.15 10.19
C SER A 9 16.93 5.68 9.78
N PHE A 10 16.44 4.63 10.45
CA PHE A 10 15.07 4.13 10.36
C PHE A 10 14.11 4.94 11.25
N ASP A 11 14.51 6.14 11.64
CA ASP A 11 13.73 6.98 12.52
C ASP A 11 12.58 7.63 11.73
N PRO A 12 11.33 7.54 12.22
CA PRO A 12 10.20 8.16 11.57
C PRO A 12 10.08 9.65 11.97
N VAL A 13 9.82 10.51 11.00
CA VAL A 13 9.48 11.92 11.21
C VAL A 13 7.99 12.17 11.00
N VAL A 14 7.46 13.25 11.56
CA VAL A 14 6.06 13.64 11.33
C VAL A 14 5.85 13.86 9.83
N PHE A 15 4.78 13.28 9.29
CA PHE A 15 4.39 13.50 7.91
C PHE A 15 3.40 14.67 7.84
N GLU A 16 3.81 15.77 7.19
CA GLU A 16 3.04 17.01 6.95
C GLU A 16 2.49 17.74 8.19
N SER A 17 1.74 17.08 9.08
CA SER A 17 1.21 17.63 10.32
C SER A 17 0.97 16.55 11.38
N GLU A 18 1.17 16.90 12.65
CA GLU A 18 0.79 16.08 13.80
C GLU A 18 -0.70 15.68 13.76
N SER A 19 -1.57 16.51 13.18
CA SER A 19 -3.01 16.22 13.08
C SER A 19 -3.31 15.01 12.20
N LEU A 20 -2.45 14.69 11.22
CA LEU A 20 -2.60 13.50 10.39
C LEU A 20 -2.27 12.23 11.15
N GLY A 21 -1.58 12.32 12.30
CA GLY A 21 -1.39 11.20 13.20
C GLY A 21 -0.50 10.08 12.65
N VAL A 22 0.20 10.34 11.54
CA VAL A 22 1.10 9.40 10.88
C VAL A 22 2.50 9.97 10.81
N ARG A 23 3.47 9.07 10.72
CA ARG A 23 4.88 9.40 10.55
C ARG A 23 5.42 8.68 9.32
N VAL A 24 6.52 9.17 8.78
CA VAL A 24 7.15 8.67 7.55
C VAL A 24 8.64 8.48 7.78
N HIS A 25 9.25 7.52 7.08
CA HIS A 25 10.69 7.30 7.10
C HIS A 25 11.45 8.58 6.74
N ARG A 26 12.36 9.02 7.61
CA ARG A 26 13.11 10.29 7.47
C ARG A 26 13.78 10.46 6.11
N GLY A 27 14.58 9.47 5.69
CA GLY A 27 15.31 9.55 4.42
C GLY A 27 14.40 9.66 3.19
N VAL A 28 13.32 8.87 3.14
CA VAL A 28 12.34 8.91 2.05
C VAL A 28 11.61 10.24 2.02
N TYR A 29 11.24 10.78 3.17
CA TYR A 29 10.58 12.08 3.23
C TYR A 29 11.51 13.24 2.85
N ALA A 30 12.78 13.19 3.27
CA ALA A 30 13.79 14.17 2.85
C ALA A 30 13.97 14.17 1.32
N ALA A 31 14.14 12.99 0.72
CA ALA A 31 14.23 12.86 -0.73
C ALA A 31 12.93 13.28 -1.44
N ALA A 32 11.76 12.99 -0.88
CA ALA A 32 10.49 13.45 -1.42
C ALA A 32 10.35 14.98 -1.37
N LEU A 33 10.83 15.64 -0.31
CA LEU A 33 10.85 17.11 -0.21
C LEU A 33 11.71 17.74 -1.30
N GLU A 34 12.88 17.16 -1.59
CA GLU A 34 13.74 17.62 -2.68
C GLU A 34 13.06 17.44 -4.04
N LEU A 35 12.49 16.26 -4.32
CA LEU A 35 11.78 16.01 -5.57
C LEU A 35 10.49 16.83 -5.73
N TYR A 36 9.90 17.27 -4.62
CA TYR A 36 8.62 17.98 -4.61
C TYR A 36 8.65 19.24 -5.45
N THR A 37 9.75 20.01 -5.37
CA THR A 37 9.90 21.28 -6.09
C THR A 37 9.87 21.10 -7.60
N ASP A 38 10.42 20.00 -8.08
CA ASP A 38 10.58 19.71 -9.50
C ASP A 38 9.33 19.02 -10.07
N VAL A 39 8.70 18.16 -9.28
CA VAL A 39 7.55 17.35 -9.71
C VAL A 39 6.26 18.17 -9.66
N LEU A 40 6.05 19.00 -8.63
CA LEU A 40 4.77 19.72 -8.43
C LEU A 40 4.34 20.56 -9.65
N PRO A 41 5.21 21.36 -10.31
CA PRO A 41 4.81 22.13 -11.49
C PRO A 41 4.28 21.26 -12.62
N LEU A 42 4.87 20.09 -12.85
CA LEU A 42 4.45 19.14 -13.88
C LEU A 42 3.06 18.56 -13.57
N VAL A 43 2.82 18.21 -12.31
CA VAL A 43 1.53 17.69 -11.86
C VAL A 43 0.44 18.75 -11.95
N ARG A 44 0.73 19.99 -11.51
CA ARG A 44 -0.22 21.11 -11.62
C ARG A 44 -0.57 21.44 -13.06
N ALA A 45 0.41 21.41 -13.97
CA ALA A 45 0.16 21.63 -15.40
C ALA A 45 -0.77 20.55 -15.97
N ALA A 46 -0.55 19.27 -15.62
CA ALA A 46 -1.44 18.19 -16.03
C ALA A 46 -2.87 18.34 -15.45
N ALA A 47 -2.97 18.68 -14.16
CA ALA A 47 -4.26 18.91 -13.49
C ALA A 47 -5.03 20.09 -14.10
N ALA A 48 -4.35 21.19 -14.43
CA ALA A 48 -4.93 22.35 -15.11
C ALA A 48 -5.45 22.00 -16.52
N ALA A 49 -4.81 21.05 -17.20
CA ALA A 49 -5.28 20.49 -18.46
C ALA A 49 -6.42 19.44 -18.31
N GLY A 50 -6.98 19.28 -17.10
CA GLY A 50 -8.05 18.31 -16.81
C GLY A 50 -7.59 16.85 -16.83
N ARG A 51 -6.28 16.58 -16.78
CA ARG A 51 -5.73 15.23 -16.80
C ARG A 51 -5.54 14.69 -15.38
N LYS A 52 -5.78 13.40 -15.21
CA LYS A 52 -5.39 12.69 -13.99
C LYS A 52 -3.91 12.34 -14.05
N VAL A 53 -3.23 12.45 -12.92
CA VAL A 53 -1.80 12.13 -12.81
C VAL A 53 -1.62 10.79 -12.10
N CYS A 54 -0.83 9.91 -12.72
CA CYS A 54 -0.37 8.67 -12.13
C CYS A 54 1.09 8.84 -11.73
N LEU A 55 1.40 8.70 -10.45
CA LEU A 55 2.77 8.54 -9.98
C LEU A 55 3.02 7.04 -9.80
N SER A 56 4.20 6.56 -10.16
CA SER A 56 4.55 5.15 -10.02
C SER A 56 6.06 5.01 -9.89
N GLY A 57 6.50 3.89 -9.34
CA GLY A 57 7.92 3.60 -9.25
C GLY A 57 8.20 2.19 -8.75
N HIS A 58 9.44 1.77 -8.92
CA HIS A 58 9.97 0.51 -8.42
C HIS A 58 10.88 0.74 -7.21
N SER A 59 10.87 -0.18 -6.25
CA SER A 59 11.72 -0.14 -5.06
C SER A 59 11.56 1.20 -4.32
N LEU A 60 12.65 1.89 -3.98
CA LEU A 60 12.63 3.23 -3.38
C LEU A 60 11.77 4.24 -4.17
N GLY A 61 11.79 4.16 -5.51
CA GLY A 61 11.02 5.06 -6.37
C GLY A 61 9.51 4.98 -6.16
N GLY A 62 8.97 3.80 -5.83
CA GLY A 62 7.53 3.68 -5.53
C GLY A 62 7.17 4.27 -4.16
N SER A 63 8.04 4.12 -3.15
CA SER A 63 7.84 4.78 -1.85
C SER A 63 7.88 6.31 -2.00
N LEU A 64 8.76 6.84 -2.86
CA LEU A 64 8.81 8.26 -3.21
C LEU A 64 7.56 8.71 -3.96
N ALA A 65 7.08 7.92 -4.94
CA ALA A 65 5.86 8.21 -5.69
C ALA A 65 4.64 8.34 -4.75
N ALA A 66 4.50 7.44 -3.78
CA ALA A 66 3.45 7.53 -2.77
C ALA A 66 3.62 8.72 -1.84
N ALA A 67 4.83 9.00 -1.36
CA ALA A 67 5.10 10.16 -0.51
C ALA A 67 4.74 11.46 -1.24
N LEU A 68 5.20 11.65 -2.48
CA LEU A 68 4.88 12.82 -3.30
C LEU A 68 3.37 12.99 -3.53
N MET A 69 2.67 11.90 -3.88
CA MET A 69 1.21 11.93 -4.06
C MET A 69 0.48 12.38 -2.78
N LEU A 70 0.85 11.79 -1.64
CA LEU A 70 0.25 12.11 -0.35
C LEU A 70 0.59 13.53 0.11
N MET A 71 1.81 14.01 -0.15
CA MET A 71 2.22 15.40 0.16
C MET A 71 1.35 16.40 -0.63
N MET A 72 1.20 16.20 -1.94
CA MET A 72 0.38 17.08 -2.77
C MET A 72 -1.09 17.08 -2.34
N ALA A 73 -1.61 15.91 -1.95
CA ALA A 73 -2.97 15.79 -1.42
C ALA A 73 -3.11 16.50 -0.05
N ALA A 74 -2.18 16.26 0.88
CA ALA A 74 -2.21 16.83 2.22
C ALA A 74 -2.06 18.36 2.24
N ARG A 75 -1.27 18.92 1.31
CA ARG A 75 -1.08 20.36 1.14
C ARG A 75 -2.21 21.05 0.39
N GLY A 76 -3.15 20.28 -0.18
CA GLY A 76 -4.21 20.82 -1.04
C GLY A 76 -3.73 21.31 -2.40
N ASP A 77 -2.53 20.93 -2.81
CA ASP A 77 -1.91 21.36 -4.07
C ASP A 77 -2.55 20.69 -5.30
N VAL A 78 -3.07 19.47 -5.11
CA VAL A 78 -3.82 18.71 -6.12
C VAL A 78 -4.96 17.98 -5.40
N PRO A 79 -6.22 18.12 -5.85
CA PRO A 79 -7.33 17.44 -5.20
C PRO A 79 -7.23 15.91 -5.41
N PRO A 80 -7.74 15.07 -4.50
CA PRO A 80 -7.72 13.61 -4.61
C PRO A 80 -8.19 13.06 -5.97
N ARG A 81 -9.24 13.66 -6.54
CA ARG A 81 -9.78 13.29 -7.88
C ARG A 81 -8.83 13.55 -9.05
N GLY A 82 -7.82 14.39 -8.85
CA GLY A 82 -6.77 14.71 -9.81
C GLY A 82 -5.73 13.59 -9.96
N PHE A 83 -5.76 12.58 -9.09
CA PHE A 83 -4.86 11.44 -9.17
C PHE A 83 -5.54 10.21 -9.78
N ALA A 84 -4.77 9.48 -10.59
CA ALA A 84 -5.00 8.07 -10.85
C ALA A 84 -4.31 7.24 -9.74
N PRO A 85 -4.63 5.94 -9.60
CA PRO A 85 -3.94 5.06 -8.65
C PRO A 85 -2.42 5.09 -8.82
N CYS A 86 -1.69 5.24 -7.72
CA CYS A 86 -0.25 5.13 -7.68
C CYS A 86 0.16 3.68 -7.46
N TYR A 87 0.85 3.11 -8.45
CA TYR A 87 1.36 1.74 -8.41
C TYR A 87 2.81 1.74 -7.94
N MET A 88 3.09 0.99 -6.87
CA MET A 88 4.41 0.86 -6.26
C MET A 88 4.87 -0.58 -6.42
N PHE A 89 5.94 -0.82 -7.17
CA PHE A 89 6.41 -2.17 -7.47
C PHE A 89 7.62 -2.52 -6.61
N GLY A 90 7.56 -3.59 -5.83
CA GLY A 90 8.70 -4.01 -5.00
C GLY A 90 9.14 -2.95 -3.98
N SER A 91 8.26 -2.02 -3.62
CA SER A 91 8.60 -0.86 -2.79
C SER A 91 8.53 -1.16 -1.30
N PRO A 92 9.48 -0.68 -0.48
CA PRO A 92 9.38 -0.82 0.96
C PRO A 92 8.23 0.03 1.53
N ALA A 93 7.61 -0.45 2.61
CA ALA A 93 6.72 0.34 3.43
C ALA A 93 7.50 1.45 4.16
N VAL A 94 6.96 2.66 4.22
CA VAL A 94 7.67 3.84 4.77
C VAL A 94 6.84 4.69 5.70
N PHE A 95 5.59 4.31 6.00
CA PHE A 95 4.70 5.03 6.91
C PHE A 95 4.44 4.22 8.17
N CYS A 96 4.33 4.88 9.31
CA CYS A 96 3.98 4.24 10.58
C CYS A 96 3.04 5.14 11.40
N ALA A 97 2.39 4.56 12.40
CA ALA A 97 1.48 5.30 13.26
C ALA A 97 2.26 6.29 14.16
N GLY A 98 1.65 7.45 14.42
CA GLY A 98 2.12 8.37 15.45
C GLY A 98 1.81 7.87 16.88
N PRO A 99 2.35 8.54 17.91
CA PRO A 99 2.18 8.12 19.31
C PRO A 99 0.73 8.02 19.76
N ARG A 100 -0.15 8.93 19.29
CA ARG A 100 -1.58 8.96 19.64
C ARG A 100 -2.36 7.78 19.04
N HIS A 101 -1.97 7.33 17.85
CA HIS A 101 -2.60 6.19 17.17
C HIS A 101 -1.99 4.83 17.55
N SER A 102 -0.82 4.82 18.19
CA SER A 102 -0.15 3.59 18.65
C SER A 102 -0.70 3.05 19.98
N ARG A 103 -1.51 3.85 20.70
CA ARG A 103 -2.05 3.53 22.03
C ARG A 103 -3.40 2.81 22.04
N GLY A 104 -3.95 2.45 20.87
CA GLY A 104 -5.26 1.79 20.78
C GLY A 104 -6.43 2.68 21.21
N ASP A 105 -6.26 4.01 21.11
CA ASP A 105 -7.28 5.01 21.48
C ASP A 105 -8.16 5.40 20.28
N ASP A 106 -8.27 4.52 19.29
CA ASP A 106 -9.34 4.59 18.31
C ASP A 106 -10.57 3.90 18.91
N GLY A 107 -11.58 4.69 19.29
CA GLY A 107 -12.91 4.19 19.72
C GLY A 107 -13.67 3.35 18.67
N SER A 108 -12.97 2.79 17.68
CA SER A 108 -13.42 1.78 16.73
C SER A 108 -12.81 0.43 17.11
N GLY A 109 -13.51 -0.30 17.98
CA GLY A 109 -13.20 -1.71 18.21
C GLY A 109 -13.30 -2.51 16.91
N GLY A 110 -12.18 -3.09 16.48
CA GLY A 110 -12.15 -4.15 15.46
C GLY A 110 -11.27 -3.85 14.24
N GLY A 111 -10.02 -4.33 14.26
CA GLY A 111 -9.15 -4.39 13.08
C GLY A 111 -7.67 -4.37 13.47
N GLY A 112 -6.86 -5.29 12.93
CA GLY A 112 -5.43 -5.42 13.26
C GLY A 112 -4.65 -4.11 13.06
N GLY A 113 -3.66 -3.85 13.91
CA GLY A 113 -2.99 -2.54 14.02
C GLY A 113 -2.17 -2.06 12.81
N GLY A 114 -2.07 -2.84 11.73
CA GLY A 114 -1.63 -2.34 10.41
C GLY A 114 -2.80 -1.88 9.52
N GLY A 115 -3.99 -2.43 9.75
CA GLY A 115 -5.23 -2.13 9.04
C GLY A 115 -5.87 -0.79 9.44
N ALA A 116 -5.68 -0.36 10.68
CA ALA A 116 -6.17 0.95 11.14
C ALA A 116 -5.40 2.11 10.49
N LEU A 117 -4.07 2.04 10.42
CA LEU A 117 -3.24 3.10 9.83
C LEU A 117 -3.49 3.29 8.32
N ARG A 118 -3.60 2.18 7.56
CA ARG A 118 -3.79 2.23 6.10
C ARG A 118 -5.06 3.00 5.70
N HIS A 119 -6.09 2.97 6.54
CA HIS A 119 -7.37 3.65 6.30
C HIS A 119 -7.34 5.08 6.83
N VAL A 120 -6.84 5.31 8.05
CA VAL A 120 -6.91 6.62 8.71
C VAL A 120 -6.27 7.75 7.89
N LEU A 121 -5.11 7.53 7.26
CA LEU A 121 -4.48 8.60 6.47
C LEU A 121 -5.26 8.87 5.18
N LEU A 122 -5.60 7.82 4.43
CA LEU A 122 -6.29 7.96 3.15
C LEU A 122 -7.69 8.54 3.33
N ASP A 123 -8.42 8.11 4.36
CA ASP A 123 -9.74 8.65 4.71
C ASP A 123 -9.66 10.13 5.07
N ARG A 124 -8.67 10.54 5.87
CA ARG A 124 -8.44 11.96 6.21
C ARG A 124 -8.11 12.83 5.00
N LEU A 125 -7.44 12.25 4.00
CA LEU A 125 -7.13 12.92 2.74
C LEU A 125 -8.27 12.82 1.71
N GLY A 126 -9.38 12.14 2.03
CA GLY A 126 -10.48 11.91 1.09
C GLY A 126 -10.08 11.04 -0.12
N MET A 127 -9.14 10.11 0.10
CA MET A 127 -8.60 9.22 -0.92
C MET A 127 -9.08 7.79 -0.68
N PRO A 128 -9.56 7.07 -1.71
CA PRO A 128 -9.90 5.65 -1.56
C PRO A 128 -8.66 4.78 -1.33
N ASN A 129 -8.83 3.62 -0.69
CA ASN A 129 -7.74 2.63 -0.54
C ASN A 129 -7.10 2.18 -1.86
N ALA A 130 -7.83 2.30 -2.98
CA ALA A 130 -7.32 1.98 -4.31
C ALA A 130 -6.42 3.08 -4.89
N SER A 131 -6.27 4.24 -4.22
CA SER A 131 -5.38 5.31 -4.65
C SER A 131 -3.90 4.94 -4.55
N LEU A 132 -3.54 4.02 -3.66
CA LEU A 132 -2.19 3.47 -3.54
C LEU A 132 -2.28 1.95 -3.70
N VAL A 133 -1.47 1.39 -4.58
CA VAL A 133 -1.43 -0.05 -4.87
C VAL A 133 0.01 -0.53 -4.78
N SER A 134 0.34 -1.22 -3.68
CA SER A 134 1.63 -1.87 -3.49
C SER A 134 1.60 -3.25 -4.15
N VAL A 135 2.41 -3.45 -5.17
CA VAL A 135 2.58 -4.70 -5.91
C VAL A 135 3.90 -5.33 -5.50
N MET A 136 3.85 -6.51 -4.88
CA MET A 136 5.04 -7.23 -4.43
C MET A 136 5.11 -8.65 -4.98
N MET A 137 6.30 -9.21 -5.10
CA MET A 137 6.47 -10.64 -5.36
C MET A 137 6.77 -11.39 -4.07
N HIS A 138 6.33 -12.64 -3.96
CA HIS A 138 6.42 -13.42 -2.72
C HIS A 138 7.88 -13.62 -2.21
N LYS A 139 8.85 -13.69 -3.13
CA LYS A 139 10.29 -13.77 -2.81
C LYS A 139 11.02 -12.43 -2.80
N ASP A 140 10.33 -11.33 -3.12
CA ASP A 140 10.94 -10.01 -3.02
C ASP A 140 11.04 -9.62 -1.54
N ILE A 141 12.27 -9.39 -1.10
CA ILE A 141 12.57 -9.02 0.29
C ILE A 141 12.29 -7.54 0.55
N VAL A 142 12.32 -6.68 -0.47
CA VAL A 142 12.30 -5.22 -0.30
C VAL A 142 10.96 -4.73 0.29
N PRO A 143 9.78 -5.16 -0.21
CA PRO A 143 8.49 -4.78 0.37
C PRO A 143 8.30 -5.24 1.81
N ARG A 144 9.02 -6.29 2.21
CA ARG A 144 8.89 -6.92 3.53
C ARG A 144 9.90 -6.37 4.54
N ALA A 145 10.99 -5.77 4.06
CA ALA A 145 12.15 -5.38 4.85
C ALA A 145 11.84 -4.48 6.05
N PHE A 146 10.67 -3.82 6.09
CA PHE A 146 10.20 -3.02 7.23
C PHE A 146 8.78 -3.37 7.72
N ALA A 147 8.07 -4.23 7.00
CA ALA A 147 6.66 -4.57 7.26
C ALA A 147 6.48 -5.94 7.93
N CYS A 148 7.57 -6.69 8.14
CA CYS A 148 7.57 -7.96 8.88
C CYS A 148 7.21 -7.78 10.36
N ASP A 149 6.91 -8.91 11.02
CA ASP A 149 6.82 -8.95 12.48
C ASP A 149 8.20 -8.93 13.13
N TYR A 150 8.50 -7.82 13.80
CA TYR A 150 9.72 -7.60 14.57
C TYR A 150 9.57 -7.95 16.05
N SER A 151 8.45 -8.56 16.47
CA SER A 151 8.23 -8.93 17.88
C SER A 151 9.41 -9.67 18.53
N PRO A 152 10.09 -10.61 17.85
CA PRO A 152 11.25 -11.30 18.42
C PRO A 152 12.42 -10.39 18.79
N VAL A 153 12.59 -9.26 18.08
CA VAL A 153 13.73 -8.35 18.22
C VAL A 153 13.32 -6.94 18.65
N SER A 154 12.04 -6.71 18.95
CA SER A 154 11.50 -5.35 19.13
C SER A 154 12.14 -4.62 20.30
N ARG A 155 12.48 -5.33 21.39
CA ARG A 155 13.17 -4.76 22.55
C ARG A 155 14.60 -4.31 22.22
N LEU A 156 15.30 -5.10 21.40
CA LEU A 156 16.65 -4.75 20.95
C LEU A 156 16.58 -3.52 20.04
N LEU A 157 15.72 -3.56 19.03
CA LEU A 157 15.56 -2.44 18.09
C LEU A 157 15.12 -1.17 18.79
N ALA A 158 14.14 -1.24 19.71
CA ALA A 158 13.68 -0.07 20.48
C ALA A 158 14.77 0.58 21.34
N ALA A 159 15.83 -0.16 21.71
CA ALA A 159 16.96 0.36 22.46
C ALA A 159 18.03 1.02 21.56
N LEU A 160 17.95 0.84 20.25
CA LEU A 160 18.93 1.38 19.30
C LEU A 160 18.52 2.78 18.83
N PRO A 161 19.44 3.77 18.84
CA PRO A 161 19.15 5.14 18.42
C PRO A 161 18.49 5.28 17.03
N PRO A 162 18.85 4.48 16.00
CA PRO A 162 18.20 4.56 14.69
C PRO A 162 16.70 4.22 14.65
N PHE A 163 16.14 3.65 15.72
CA PHE A 163 14.74 3.22 15.79
C PHE A 163 13.96 3.91 16.92
N ALA A 164 14.57 4.87 17.63
CA ALA A 164 14.03 5.46 18.85
C ALA A 164 12.63 6.09 18.67
N GLY A 165 12.32 6.66 17.50
CA GLY A 165 11.02 7.25 17.20
C GLY A 165 9.92 6.27 16.77
N LEU A 166 10.22 4.96 16.66
CA LEU A 166 9.24 3.94 16.26
C LEU A 166 8.40 3.48 17.45
N HIS A 167 7.27 4.16 17.65
CA HIS A 167 6.28 3.82 18.68
C HIS A 167 5.73 2.40 18.53
N THR A 168 5.76 1.86 17.32
CA THR A 168 5.35 0.49 17.00
C THR A 168 6.26 -0.58 17.62
N LEU A 169 7.49 -0.25 18.01
CA LEU A 169 8.40 -1.18 18.70
C LEU A 169 8.21 -1.20 20.22
N GLN A 170 7.50 -0.22 20.77
CA GLN A 170 7.29 -0.09 22.21
C GLN A 170 6.39 -1.20 22.74
N PRO A 171 6.54 -1.67 24.00
CA PRO A 171 5.77 -2.79 24.55
C PRO A 171 4.26 -2.70 24.35
N ALA A 172 3.68 -1.49 24.47
CA ALA A 172 2.25 -1.24 24.31
C ALA A 172 1.69 -1.43 22.89
N ALA A 173 2.54 -1.43 21.85
CA ALA A 173 2.07 -1.61 20.48
C ALA A 173 1.58 -3.04 20.24
N ARG A 174 0.38 -3.20 19.66
CA ARG A 174 -0.20 -4.54 19.41
C ARG A 174 0.60 -5.36 18.39
N HIS A 175 1.14 -4.71 17.35
CA HIS A 175 1.98 -5.35 16.33
C HIS A 175 3.31 -4.60 16.23
N LYS A 176 4.42 -5.34 16.21
CA LYS A 176 5.76 -4.77 16.12
C LYS A 176 6.19 -4.74 14.66
N GLN A 177 5.84 -3.70 13.94
CA GLN A 177 6.30 -3.46 12.57
C GLN A 177 7.06 -2.13 12.53
N LEU A 178 8.06 -1.98 11.67
CA LEU A 178 8.76 -0.69 11.54
C LEU A 178 7.89 0.28 10.73
N TYR A 179 7.40 -0.18 9.59
CA TYR A 179 6.52 0.59 8.70
C TYR A 179 5.44 -0.32 8.10
N THR A 180 4.36 0.28 7.63
CA THR A 180 3.19 -0.41 7.07
C THR A 180 2.87 0.12 5.68
N HIS A 181 2.44 -0.76 4.79
CA HIS A 181 1.93 -0.39 3.46
C HIS A 181 0.62 0.39 3.59
N LEU A 182 0.49 1.47 2.83
CA LEU A 182 -0.75 2.23 2.73
C LEU A 182 -1.55 1.77 1.51
N GLY A 183 -2.88 1.89 1.60
CA GLY A 183 -3.79 1.48 0.53
C GLY A 183 -3.86 -0.02 0.29
N SER A 184 -4.00 -0.41 -0.97
CA SER A 184 -4.16 -1.81 -1.37
C SER A 184 -2.80 -2.50 -1.52
N VAL A 185 -2.72 -3.76 -1.09
CA VAL A 185 -1.56 -4.62 -1.34
C VAL A 185 -1.96 -5.73 -2.28
N ALA A 186 -1.14 -5.99 -3.28
CA ALA A 186 -1.30 -7.08 -4.23
C ALA A 186 0.00 -7.88 -4.36
N VAL A 187 -0.12 -9.19 -4.47
CA VAL A 187 0.99 -10.12 -4.62
C VAL A 187 0.98 -10.64 -6.05
N LEU A 188 2.02 -10.28 -6.81
CA LEU A 188 2.27 -10.83 -8.14
C LEU A 188 2.90 -12.21 -7.99
N ARG A 189 2.20 -13.21 -8.51
CA ARG A 189 2.78 -14.50 -8.84
C ARG A 189 3.10 -14.50 -10.35
N PRO A 190 4.38 -14.49 -10.73
CA PRO A 190 4.76 -14.59 -12.14
C PRO A 190 4.44 -15.96 -12.71
N ASP A 191 4.47 -16.04 -14.04
CA ASP A 191 4.45 -17.32 -14.75
C ASP A 191 5.71 -18.13 -14.44
N ASP A 192 5.58 -19.45 -14.29
CA ASP A 192 6.70 -20.34 -13.95
C ASP A 192 7.77 -20.36 -15.06
N GLY A 193 7.40 -20.03 -16.30
CA GLY A 193 8.31 -19.86 -17.44
C GLY A 193 9.00 -18.50 -17.53
N ALA A 194 8.70 -17.56 -16.61
CA ALA A 194 9.34 -16.24 -16.64
C ALA A 194 10.85 -16.36 -16.34
N PRO A 195 11.72 -15.62 -17.06
CA PRO A 195 13.18 -15.82 -17.01
C PRO A 195 13.81 -15.46 -15.65
N PHE A 196 13.09 -14.73 -14.81
CA PHE A 196 13.52 -14.33 -13.47
C PHE A 196 12.99 -15.26 -12.37
N VAL A 197 12.13 -16.23 -12.69
CA VAL A 197 11.65 -17.25 -11.76
C VAL A 197 12.66 -18.40 -11.76
N ARG A 198 13.32 -18.65 -10.62
CA ARG A 198 14.41 -19.63 -10.52
C ARG A 198 13.99 -20.87 -9.77
N GLY A 199 13.06 -21.63 -10.35
CA GLY A 199 12.48 -22.81 -9.71
C GLY A 199 11.82 -22.42 -8.38
N ASP A 200 11.12 -21.29 -8.38
CA ASP A 200 10.56 -20.76 -7.16
C ASP A 200 9.51 -21.71 -6.61
N ALA A 201 9.79 -22.30 -5.44
CA ALA A 201 8.86 -23.20 -4.79
C ALA A 201 7.49 -22.51 -4.56
N MET A 202 6.43 -23.32 -4.68
CA MET A 202 5.07 -22.96 -4.34
C MET A 202 4.99 -22.23 -3.00
N HIS A 203 4.27 -21.09 -2.98
CA HIS A 203 4.01 -20.37 -1.74
C HIS A 203 2.69 -20.88 -1.12
N PRO A 204 2.68 -21.37 0.14
CA PRO A 204 1.52 -22.04 0.73
C PRO A 204 0.28 -21.14 0.88
N MET A 205 0.44 -19.82 0.81
CA MET A 205 -0.64 -18.84 0.91
C MET A 205 -1.05 -18.22 -0.44
N LEU A 206 -0.45 -18.63 -1.56
CA LEU A 206 -0.82 -18.11 -2.88
C LEU A 206 -1.43 -19.23 -3.73
N PRO A 207 -2.46 -18.94 -4.54
CA PRO A 207 -3.02 -19.92 -5.46
C PRO A 207 -1.99 -20.41 -6.49
N ASP A 208 -2.22 -21.63 -6.99
CA ASP A 208 -1.32 -22.40 -7.87
C ASP A 208 -1.14 -21.82 -9.29
N SER A 209 -1.90 -20.78 -9.66
CA SER A 209 -1.85 -20.15 -10.98
C SER A 209 -1.05 -18.84 -11.00
N PRO A 210 -0.40 -18.48 -12.12
CA PRO A 210 0.12 -17.14 -12.33
C PRO A 210 -1.00 -16.09 -12.21
N GLY A 211 -0.71 -14.93 -11.63
CA GLY A 211 -1.73 -13.91 -11.43
C GLY A 211 -1.33 -12.80 -10.47
N LEU A 212 -2.17 -11.77 -10.41
CA LEU A 212 -2.06 -10.69 -9.43
C LEU A 212 -3.13 -10.86 -8.36
N TYR A 213 -2.71 -11.19 -7.14
CA TYR A 213 -3.60 -11.52 -6.03
C TYR A 213 -3.72 -10.34 -5.08
N LYS A 214 -4.92 -9.76 -4.96
CA LYS A 214 -5.15 -8.68 -4.01
C LYS A 214 -5.32 -9.23 -2.58
N MET A 215 -4.62 -8.64 -1.63
CA MET A 215 -4.80 -8.93 -0.22
C MET A 215 -6.02 -8.17 0.32
N HIS A 216 -6.89 -8.90 1.02
CA HIS A 216 -8.07 -8.37 1.68
C HIS A 216 -8.04 -8.80 3.15
N ASP A 217 -8.67 -8.02 4.03
CA ASP A 217 -8.90 -8.47 5.39
C ASP A 217 -9.87 -9.64 5.43
N GLU A 218 -9.75 -10.46 6.45
CA GLU A 218 -10.62 -11.61 6.68
C GLU A 218 -12.12 -11.24 6.72
N ALA A 219 -12.46 -10.09 7.29
CA ALA A 219 -13.83 -9.58 7.30
C ALA A 219 -14.33 -9.25 5.88
N VAL A 220 -13.48 -8.62 5.05
CA VAL A 220 -13.80 -8.28 3.67
C VAL A 220 -13.88 -9.54 2.81
N LEU A 221 -12.98 -10.51 3.03
CA LEU A 221 -13.02 -11.80 2.35
C LEU A 221 -14.32 -12.54 2.66
N SER A 222 -14.74 -12.56 3.92
CA SER A 222 -15.99 -13.20 4.33
C SER A 222 -17.21 -12.56 3.65
N GLN A 223 -17.23 -11.23 3.54
CA GLN A 223 -18.28 -10.51 2.81
C GLN A 223 -18.25 -10.81 1.31
N LEU A 224 -17.08 -10.72 0.67
CA LEU A 224 -16.93 -11.00 -0.77
C LEU A 224 -17.31 -12.46 -1.12
N GLN A 225 -16.99 -13.41 -0.23
CA GLN A 225 -17.40 -14.81 -0.38
C GLN A 225 -18.92 -14.96 -0.26
N ALA A 226 -19.56 -14.26 0.67
CA ALA A 226 -21.02 -14.26 0.79
C ALA A 226 -21.70 -13.63 -0.43
N GLU A 227 -21.17 -12.52 -0.95
CA GLU A 227 -21.65 -11.86 -2.16
C GLU A 227 -21.48 -12.76 -3.40
N ALA A 228 -20.33 -13.41 -3.56
CA ALA A 228 -20.07 -14.33 -4.65
C ALA A 228 -20.97 -15.58 -4.58
N ALA A 229 -21.20 -16.13 -3.38
CA ALA A 229 -22.12 -17.25 -3.17
C ALA A 229 -23.58 -16.88 -3.46
N ALA A 230 -23.99 -15.65 -3.11
CA ALA A 230 -25.30 -15.11 -3.44
C ALA A 230 -25.46 -14.88 -4.96
N ALA A 231 -24.42 -14.38 -5.63
CA ALA A 231 -24.41 -14.22 -7.08
C ALA A 231 -24.45 -15.57 -7.81
N ALA A 232 -23.74 -16.58 -7.31
CA ALA A 232 -23.74 -17.93 -7.88
C ALA A 232 -25.08 -18.67 -7.70
N THR A 233 -25.81 -18.39 -6.62
CA THR A 233 -27.17 -18.93 -6.41
C THR A 233 -28.24 -18.15 -7.18
N ALA A 234 -28.00 -16.88 -7.50
CA ALA A 234 -28.85 -16.07 -8.37
C ALA A 234 -28.63 -16.33 -9.88
N ALA A 235 -27.47 -16.88 -10.26
CA ALA A 235 -27.19 -17.27 -11.64
C ALA A 235 -28.10 -18.44 -12.04
N THR A 236 -29.01 -18.19 -12.98
CA THR A 236 -29.86 -19.25 -13.53
C THR A 236 -29.01 -20.24 -14.36
N PRO A 237 -29.41 -21.53 -14.48
CA PRO A 237 -28.62 -22.57 -15.13
C PRO A 237 -28.21 -22.26 -16.59
N ALA A 238 -28.88 -21.30 -17.23
CA ALA A 238 -28.60 -20.86 -18.59
C ALA A 238 -27.31 -20.00 -18.72
N GLU A 239 -26.81 -19.38 -17.64
CA GLU A 239 -25.64 -18.50 -17.69
C GLU A 239 -24.31 -19.23 -17.41
N ALA A 240 -24.37 -20.35 -16.69
CA ALA A 240 -23.20 -21.16 -16.33
C ALA A 240 -22.65 -22.04 -17.48
N SER A 241 -23.36 -22.11 -18.61
CA SER A 241 -22.99 -22.93 -19.79
C SER A 241 -22.31 -22.14 -20.90
N LEU A 242 -22.10 -20.83 -20.71
CA LEU A 242 -21.45 -19.97 -21.70
C LEU A 242 -19.94 -19.92 -21.47
N SER A 243 -19.17 -20.18 -22.53
CA SER A 243 -17.72 -20.00 -22.53
C SER A 243 -17.34 -18.53 -22.30
N LEU A 244 -16.16 -18.27 -21.73
CA LEU A 244 -15.64 -16.91 -21.47
C LEU A 244 -15.74 -15.96 -22.71
N PRO A 245 -15.50 -16.41 -23.96
CA PRO A 245 -15.73 -15.59 -25.15
C PRO A 245 -17.19 -15.19 -25.38
N GLN A 246 -18.15 -16.06 -25.06
CA GLN A 246 -19.59 -15.80 -25.19
C GLN A 246 -20.10 -14.82 -24.12
N GLN A 247 -19.51 -14.87 -22.92
CA GLN A 247 -19.78 -13.89 -21.86
C GLN A 247 -19.28 -12.49 -22.25
N LEU A 248 -18.08 -12.41 -22.84
CA LEU A 248 -17.49 -11.14 -23.31
C LEU A 248 -18.22 -10.53 -24.51
N GLN A 249 -18.78 -11.34 -25.41
CA GLN A 249 -19.58 -10.85 -26.54
C GLN A 249 -20.89 -10.20 -26.11
N ARG A 250 -21.53 -10.66 -25.03
CA ARG A 250 -22.76 -10.02 -24.52
C ARG A 250 -22.51 -8.69 -23.83
N LEU A 251 -21.41 -8.56 -23.09
CA LEU A 251 -21.02 -7.29 -22.46
C LEU A 251 -20.79 -6.16 -23.50
N HIS A 252 -20.34 -6.52 -24.70
CA HIS A 252 -20.15 -5.57 -25.81
C HIS A 252 -21.36 -5.46 -26.76
N GLY A 253 -22.33 -6.37 -26.68
CA GLY A 253 -23.48 -6.45 -27.59
C GLY A 253 -24.75 -5.73 -27.13
N GLY A 254 -24.79 -5.21 -25.89
CA GLY A 254 -25.98 -4.56 -25.31
C GLY A 254 -26.23 -3.10 -25.72
N GLY A 255 -25.44 -2.55 -26.65
CA GLY A 255 -25.49 -1.13 -27.02
C GLY A 255 -25.86 -0.90 -28.49
N ALA A 256 -27.00 -1.42 -28.96
CA ALA A 256 -27.69 -0.91 -30.14
C ALA A 256 -29.11 -1.48 -30.24
N ARG A 257 -30.07 -0.79 -29.63
CA ARG A 257 -31.38 -0.41 -30.21
C ARG A 257 -32.11 0.51 -29.25
#